data_AF-A0A356TH93-F1
#
_entry.id   AF-A0A356TH93-F1
#
_cell.length_a   1.000
_cell.length_b   1.000
_cell.length_c   1.000
_cell.angle_alpha   90.00
_cell.angle_beta   90.00
_cell.angle_gamma   90.00
#
_symmetry.space_group_name_H-M   'P 1'
#
loop_
_entity.id
_entity.type
_entity.pdbx_description
1 polymer ?
#
loop_
_entity_poly.entity_id
_entity_poly.type
_entity_poly.pdbx_seq_one_letter_code
_entity_poly.pdbx_strand_id
1 'polypeptide(L)'
;MLLLPGLLAGCDDLGGYATRPGEAYVGSVVGVEEPPVLRRGFAAETRLSMTFDPQRADSTATPPGTVTTSDGSLTDVVLEPIAPLTHDALSDYEIPSGSRVRNYMFVLRPTEGPLAGREPMAFVS
;
A
#
# COMPACT_ATOMS: atom_id res chain seq x y z
N MET A 1 -22.68 39.17 19.41
CA MET A 1 -22.88 37.99 18.55
C MET A 1 -21.50 37.48 18.16
N LEU A 2 -20.92 36.58 18.95
CA LEU A 2 -19.62 35.97 18.65
C LEU A 2 -19.85 34.79 17.69
N LEU A 3 -19.31 34.86 16.47
CA LEU A 3 -19.16 33.71 15.58
C LEU A 3 -17.94 32.91 16.05
N LEU A 4 -18.16 31.72 16.60
CA LEU A 4 -17.11 30.72 16.72
C LEU A 4 -16.85 30.13 15.32
N PRO A 5 -15.61 30.18 14.79
CA PRO A 5 -15.26 29.39 13.62
C PRO A 5 -15.18 27.94 14.10
N GLY A 6 -16.19 27.14 13.77
CA GLY A 6 -16.10 25.70 13.89
C GLY A 6 -14.96 25.23 12.99
N LEU A 7 -13.82 24.89 13.59
CA LEU A 7 -12.78 24.15 12.90
C LEU A 7 -13.44 22.90 12.35
N LEU A 8 -13.45 22.78 11.03
CA LEU A 8 -13.63 21.53 10.31
C LEU A 8 -12.44 20.63 10.69
N ALA A 9 -12.47 20.09 11.90
CA ALA A 9 -11.73 18.88 12.23
C ALA A 9 -12.46 17.76 11.48
N GLY A 10 -12.22 17.67 10.16
CA GLY A 10 -12.48 16.45 9.44
C GLY A 10 -11.71 15.36 10.19
N CYS A 11 -12.41 14.35 10.69
CA CYS A 11 -11.74 13.17 11.22
C CYS A 11 -10.81 12.65 10.14
N ASP A 12 -9.50 12.80 10.36
CA ASP A 12 -8.51 12.09 9.58
C ASP A 12 -8.47 10.64 10.07
N ASP A 13 -9.54 9.91 9.77
CA ASP A 13 -9.73 8.50 10.15
C ASP A 13 -8.57 7.63 9.63
N LEU A 14 -8.00 8.03 8.49
CA LEU A 14 -6.93 7.30 7.82
C LEU A 14 -5.56 7.56 8.46
N GLY A 15 -5.35 8.72 9.10
CA GLY A 15 -4.11 9.04 9.79
C GLY A 15 -3.69 8.02 10.86
N GLY A 16 -4.64 7.26 11.41
CA GLY A 16 -4.36 6.14 12.32
C GLY A 16 -3.61 4.96 11.70
N TYR A 17 -3.61 4.85 10.37
CA TYR A 17 -2.91 3.81 9.61
C TYR A 17 -1.56 4.28 9.04
N ALA A 18 -1.12 5.50 9.38
CA ALA A 18 0.21 5.97 9.02
C ALA A 18 1.28 5.31 9.90
N THR A 19 2.31 4.75 9.28
CA THR A 19 3.50 4.27 10.01
C THR A 19 4.33 5.43 10.52
N ARG A 20 4.76 5.39 11.79
CA ARG A 20 5.69 6.37 12.36
C ARG A 20 7.15 6.02 12.01
N PRO A 21 8.12 6.92 12.26
CA PRO A 21 9.54 6.60 12.09
C PRO A 21 9.94 5.33 12.85
N GLY A 22 10.48 4.35 12.13
CA GLY A 22 10.88 3.05 12.67
C GLY A 22 9.75 2.02 12.79
N GLU A 23 8.50 2.38 12.48
CA GLU A 23 7.38 1.44 12.40
C GLU A 23 7.20 0.90 10.97
N ALA A 24 6.72 -0.34 10.87
CA ALA A 24 6.34 -0.95 9.61
C ALA A 24 5.23 -1.99 9.85
N TYR A 25 4.37 -2.17 8.85
CA TYR A 25 3.49 -3.33 8.76
C TYR A 25 4.29 -4.54 8.33
N VAL A 26 4.27 -5.62 9.13
CA VAL A 26 5.04 -6.83 8.85
C VAL A 26 4.11 -8.03 8.70
N GLY A 27 4.21 -8.74 7.58
CA GLY A 27 3.38 -9.91 7.26
C GLY A 27 4.16 -11.01 6.54
N SER A 28 3.56 -12.19 6.39
CA SER A 28 4.16 -13.29 5.63
C SER A 28 3.69 -13.27 4.17
N VAL A 29 4.58 -13.58 3.23
CA VAL A 29 4.21 -13.82 1.84
C VAL A 29 3.57 -15.20 1.75
N VAL A 30 2.26 -15.24 1.54
CA VAL A 30 1.48 -16.49 1.46
C VAL A 30 1.41 -17.02 0.03
N GLY A 31 1.38 -18.34 -0.12
CA GLY A 31 1.07 -19.04 -1.36
C GLY A 31 0.11 -20.17 -1.00
N VAL A 32 -1.04 -20.23 -1.66
CA VAL A 32 -2.13 -21.14 -1.29
C VAL A 32 -2.08 -22.51 -1.99
N GLU A 33 -1.06 -22.79 -2.80
CA GLU A 33 -0.95 -23.99 -3.64
C GLU A 33 0.39 -24.72 -3.48
N GLU A 34 0.44 -26.01 -3.85
CA GLU A 34 1.67 -26.82 -3.96
C GLU A 34 1.86 -27.34 -5.39
N PRO A 35 2.92 -26.92 -6.13
CA PRO A 35 3.87 -25.87 -5.76
C PRO A 35 3.21 -24.46 -5.83
N PRO A 36 3.61 -23.50 -4.98
CA PRO A 36 2.96 -22.20 -4.91
C PRO A 36 3.27 -21.35 -6.15
N VAL A 37 2.35 -21.31 -7.10
CA VAL A 37 2.45 -20.47 -8.30
C VAL A 37 2.47 -18.98 -7.93
N LEU A 38 1.73 -18.61 -6.88
CA LEU A 38 1.55 -17.23 -6.40
C LEU A 38 2.78 -16.66 -5.66
N ARG A 39 3.78 -17.47 -5.28
CA ARG A 39 5.03 -17.02 -4.62
C ARG A 39 6.19 -16.76 -5.59
N ARG A 40 5.95 -16.79 -6.90
CA ARG A 40 7.02 -16.77 -7.90
C ARG A 40 7.89 -15.51 -7.79
N GLY A 41 9.10 -15.67 -7.26
CA GLY A 41 10.07 -14.58 -7.02
C GLY A 41 10.34 -14.30 -5.54
N PHE A 42 9.67 -15.01 -4.62
CA PHE A 42 9.94 -14.98 -3.19
C PHE A 42 10.38 -16.36 -2.69
N ALA A 43 11.28 -16.38 -1.71
CA ALA A 43 11.63 -17.59 -0.99
C ALA A 43 10.46 -18.09 -0.11
N ALA A 44 10.56 -19.33 0.38
CA ALA A 44 9.65 -19.82 1.40
C ALA A 44 9.81 -19.01 2.69
N GLU A 45 8.73 -18.80 3.42
CA GLU A 45 8.70 -18.05 4.69
C GLU A 45 9.17 -16.58 4.60
N THR A 46 9.23 -16.00 3.40
CA THR A 46 9.55 -14.58 3.22
C THR A 46 8.55 -13.72 3.99
N ARG A 47 9.08 -12.76 4.76
CA ARG A 47 8.30 -11.70 5.39
C ARG A 47 8.41 -10.42 4.58
N LEU A 48 7.29 -9.72 4.48
CA LEU A 48 7.16 -8.41 3.86
C LEU A 48 7.05 -7.37 4.97
N SER A 49 7.83 -6.30 4.86
CA SER A 49 7.82 -5.11 5.71
C SER A 49 7.44 -3.91 4.86
N MET A 50 6.42 -3.16 5.28
CA MET A 50 5.89 -2.02 4.54
C MET A 50 5.78 -0.78 5.43
N THR A 51 6.27 0.35 4.93
CA THR A 51 5.92 1.68 5.46
C THR A 51 4.78 2.26 4.64
N PHE A 52 3.91 3.06 5.26
CA PHE A 52 2.76 3.62 4.57
C PHE A 52 2.27 4.92 5.23
N ASP A 53 2.01 5.92 4.41
CA ASP A 53 1.36 7.19 4.76
C ASP A 53 0.13 7.39 3.85
N PRO A 54 -1.10 7.18 4.35
CA PRO A 54 -2.32 7.30 3.54
C PRO A 54 -2.59 8.73 3.07
N GLN A 55 -2.01 9.76 3.72
CA GLN A 55 -2.14 11.15 3.26
C GLN A 55 -1.34 11.42 1.99
N ARG A 56 -0.42 10.52 1.64
CA ARG A 56 0.43 10.61 0.45
C ARG A 56 0.09 9.54 -0.59
N ALA A 57 -1.00 8.80 -0.42
CA ALA A 57 -1.31 7.67 -1.29
C ALA A 57 -1.47 8.05 -2.77
N ASP A 58 -1.91 9.28 -3.07
CA ASP A 58 -2.06 9.78 -4.45
C ASP A 58 -0.87 10.69 -4.89
N SER A 59 0.15 10.84 -4.04
CA SER A 59 1.25 11.78 -4.26
C SER A 59 2.34 11.21 -5.16
N THR A 60 2.54 11.81 -6.34
CA THR A 60 3.66 11.47 -7.25
C THR A 60 4.96 12.18 -6.89
N ALA A 61 4.91 13.23 -6.07
CA ALA A 61 6.08 14.02 -5.68
C ALA A 61 6.80 13.47 -4.44
N THR A 62 6.04 12.85 -3.52
CA THR A 62 6.57 12.22 -2.30
C THR A 62 5.84 10.89 -2.13
N PRO A 63 6.55 9.75 -2.21
CA PRO A 63 5.88 8.47 -2.17
C PRO A 63 5.19 8.18 -0.84
N PRO A 64 4.10 7.40 -0.84
CA PRO A 64 3.39 6.99 0.37
C PRO A 64 4.17 6.01 1.23
N GLY A 65 5.12 5.27 0.68
CA GLY A 65 5.93 4.35 1.45
C GLY A 65 6.75 3.40 0.59
N THR A 66 7.34 2.42 1.26
CA THR A 66 8.23 1.43 0.66
C THR A 66 7.90 0.03 1.13
N VAL A 67 8.34 -0.96 0.35
CA VAL A 67 8.24 -2.38 0.64
C VAL A 67 9.62 -3.02 0.60
N THR A 68 9.93 -3.78 1.65
CA THR A 68 11.15 -4.58 1.78
C THR A 68 10.80 -6.00 2.17
N THR A 69 11.50 -6.99 1.63
CA THR A 69 11.32 -8.39 2.01
C THR A 69 12.56 -8.97 2.68
N SER A 70 12.33 -9.90 3.61
CA SER A 70 13.40 -10.53 4.39
C SER A 70 14.37 -11.38 3.55
N ASP A 71 13.94 -11.80 2.35
CA ASP A 71 14.76 -12.54 1.37
C ASP A 71 15.51 -11.62 0.39
N GLY A 72 15.33 -10.30 0.49
CA GLY A 72 15.96 -9.31 -0.39
C GLY A 72 15.33 -9.21 -1.77
N SER A 73 14.22 -9.91 -2.06
CA SER A 73 13.53 -9.81 -3.35
C SER A 73 12.95 -8.42 -3.64
N LEU A 74 12.63 -7.67 -2.58
CA LEU A 74 12.34 -6.24 -2.62
C LEU A 74 13.22 -5.56 -1.57
N THR A 75 13.92 -4.49 -1.95
CA THR A 75 14.73 -3.67 -1.04
C THR A 75 14.33 -2.21 -1.21
N ASP A 76 13.61 -1.66 -0.23
CA ASP A 76 13.10 -0.29 -0.20
C ASP A 76 12.37 0.13 -1.50
N VAL A 77 11.62 -0.81 -2.07
CA VAL A 77 10.90 -0.56 -3.33
C VAL A 77 9.70 0.33 -3.05
N VAL A 78 9.62 1.44 -3.77
CA VAL A 78 8.60 2.47 -3.57
C VAL A 78 7.21 1.96 -3.98
N LEU A 79 6.20 2.28 -3.16
CA LEU A 79 4.79 2.19 -3.52
C LEU A 79 4.45 3.34 -4.48
N GLU A 80 4.65 3.13 -5.78
CA GLU A 80 4.38 4.18 -6.77
C GLU A 80 2.88 4.27 -7.04
N PRO A 81 2.24 5.43 -6.79
CA PRO A 81 0.83 5.61 -7.11
C PRO A 81 0.62 5.42 -8.61
N ILE A 82 -0.27 4.51 -8.97
CA ILE A 82 -0.76 4.46 -10.33
C ILE A 82 -1.69 5.66 -10.45
N ALA A 83 -1.32 6.62 -11.31
CA ALA A 83 -2.11 7.83 -11.53
C ALA A 83 -3.58 7.42 -11.63
N PRO A 84 -4.43 7.96 -10.74
CA PRO A 84 -5.67 7.28 -10.44
C PRO A 84 -6.47 7.10 -11.72
N LEU A 85 -7.00 5.90 -11.92
CA LEU A 85 -8.22 5.70 -12.69
C LEU A 85 -9.37 6.38 -11.90
N THR A 86 -9.27 7.68 -11.64
CA THR A 86 -10.08 8.47 -10.68
C THR A 86 -11.54 8.56 -11.09
N HIS A 87 -11.91 7.85 -12.15
CA HIS A 87 -13.22 7.75 -12.76
C HIS A 87 -13.57 6.30 -13.17
N ASP A 88 -12.82 5.27 -12.72
CA ASP A 88 -13.15 3.87 -12.99
C ASP A 88 -14.14 3.33 -11.95
N ALA A 89 -15.16 2.62 -12.44
CA ALA A 89 -16.34 2.15 -11.74
C ALA A 89 -16.03 1.26 -10.52
N LEU A 90 -14.81 0.69 -10.45
CA LEU A 90 -14.34 -0.07 -9.29
C LEU A 90 -14.08 0.80 -8.06
N SER A 91 -13.78 2.09 -8.23
CA SER A 91 -13.61 3.05 -7.13
C SER A 91 -14.94 3.43 -6.46
N ASP A 92 -16.05 3.15 -7.14
CA ASP A 92 -17.43 3.37 -6.68
C ASP A 92 -18.07 2.10 -6.12
N TYR A 93 -17.34 0.98 -6.06
CA TYR A 93 -17.88 -0.28 -5.54
C TYR A 93 -18.05 -0.20 -4.02
N GLU A 94 -19.28 0.09 -3.58
CA GLU A 94 -19.69 -0.03 -2.20
C GLU A 94 -19.90 -1.50 -1.82
N ILE A 95 -18.98 -2.06 -1.03
CA ILE A 95 -19.22 -3.33 -0.34
C ILE A 95 -20.21 -3.03 0.79
N PRO A 96 -21.33 -3.77 0.90
CA PRO A 96 -22.34 -3.53 1.94
C PRO A 96 -21.81 -3.97 3.32
N SER A 97 -20.93 -3.16 3.91
CA SER A 97 -20.42 -3.29 5.28
C SER A 97 -20.38 -1.96 6.06
N GLY A 98 -20.88 -0.87 5.47
CA GLY A 98 -21.11 0.40 6.18
C GLY A 98 -19.88 1.30 6.37
N SER A 99 -18.71 0.88 5.88
CA SER A 99 -17.48 1.68 5.86
C SER A 99 -16.87 1.67 4.47
N ARG A 100 -16.59 2.84 3.89
CA ARG A 100 -15.91 2.95 2.59
C ARG A 100 -14.46 2.50 2.74
N VAL A 101 -14.20 1.22 2.47
CA VAL A 101 -12.83 0.68 2.38
C VAL A 101 -12.16 1.37 1.18
N ARG A 102 -11.20 2.25 1.45
CA ARG A 102 -10.38 2.83 0.38
C ARG A 102 -9.34 1.81 0.00
N ASN A 103 -9.43 1.32 -1.23
CA ASN A 103 -8.40 0.48 -1.82
C ASN A 103 -7.40 1.38 -2.55
N TYR A 104 -6.13 1.29 -2.15
CA TYR A 104 -5.03 1.94 -2.83
C TYR A 104 -4.33 0.94 -3.76
N MET A 105 -4.03 1.39 -4.97
CA MET A 105 -3.35 0.59 -5.98
C MET A 105 -2.01 1.22 -6.33
N PHE A 106 -0.95 0.44 -6.18
CA PHE A 106 0.42 0.85 -6.46
C PHE A 106 1.08 -0.07 -7.47
N VAL A 107 2.04 0.46 -8.21
CA VAL A 107 3.02 -0.34 -8.94
C VAL A 107 4.33 -0.36 -8.17
N LEU A 108 4.95 -1.53 -8.09
CA LEU A 108 6.29 -1.70 -7.55
C LEU A 108 7.26 -1.85 -8.73
N ARG A 109 8.41 -1.17 -8.68
CA ARG A 109 9.45 -1.26 -9.71
C ARG A 109 10.80 -1.68 -9.11
N PRO A 110 10.93 -2.95 -8.66
CA PRO A 110 12.22 -3.45 -8.21
C PRO A 110 13.25 -3.38 -9.35
N THR A 111 14.41 -2.81 -9.07
CA THR A 111 15.56 -2.72 -9.99
C THR A 111 16.55 -3.86 -9.79
N GLU A 112 16.44 -4.60 -8.69
CA GLU A 112 17.37 -5.65 -8.26
C GLU A 112 16.61 -6.89 -7.77
N GLY A 113 17.34 -8.01 -7.61
CA GLY A 113 16.79 -9.26 -7.09
C GLY A 113 15.94 -10.06 -8.10
N PRO A 114 15.29 -11.16 -7.66
CA PRO A 114 14.51 -12.07 -8.50
C PRO A 114 13.30 -11.44 -9.19
N LEU A 115 12.86 -10.27 -8.71
CA LEU A 115 11.74 -9.50 -9.25
C LEU A 115 12.19 -8.35 -10.15
N ALA A 116 13.50 -8.12 -10.34
CA ALA A 116 14.01 -7.04 -11.17
C ALA A 116 13.38 -7.01 -12.57
N GLY A 117 12.96 -5.82 -13.00
CA GLY A 117 12.33 -5.61 -14.32
C GLY A 117 10.90 -6.14 -14.41
N ARG A 118 10.32 -6.63 -13.32
CA ARG A 118 8.88 -6.90 -13.20
C ARG A 118 8.17 -5.68 -12.64
N GLU A 119 6.87 -5.62 -12.88
CA GLU A 119 5.99 -4.56 -12.38
C GLU A 119 4.86 -5.16 -11.52
N PRO A 120 5.15 -5.72 -10.32
CA PRO A 120 4.11 -6.22 -9.45
C PRO A 120 3.16 -5.10 -9.03
N MET A 121 1.87 -5.43 -9.00
CA MET A 121 0.82 -4.54 -8.49
C MET A 121 0.59 -4.83 -7.01
N ALA A 122 0.51 -3.78 -6.20
CA ALA A 122 0.22 -3.86 -4.78
C ALA A 122 -1.14 -3.21 -4.49
N PHE A 123 -1.95 -3.91 -3.71
CA PHE A 123 -3.25 -3.45 -3.23
C PHE A 123 -3.17 -3.29 -1.71
N VAL A 124 -3.53 -2.10 -1.20
CA VAL A 124 -3.60 -1.81 0.24
C VAL A 124 -5.04 -1.41 0.58
N SER A 125 -5.65 -2.12 1.52
CA SER A 125 -7.07 -2.01 1.90
C SER A 125 -7.25 -1.94 3.41
#